data_AF-A0A7S2X4H4-F1
#
_entry.id   AF-A0A7S2X4H4-F1
#
_cell.length_a   1.000
_cell.length_b   1.000
_cell.length_c   1.000
_cell.angle_alpha   90.00
_cell.angle_beta   90.00
_cell.angle_gamma   90.00
#
_symmetry.space_group_name_H-M   'P 1'
#
loop_
_entity.id
_entity.type
_entity.pdbx_description
1 polymer ?
#
loop_
_entity_poly.entity_id
_entity_poly.type
_entity_poly.pdbx_seq_one_letter_code
_entity_poly.pdbx_strand_id
1 'polypeptide(L)'
;ELSTVLKTKQAVALLERFGAGEDLERVAKSKAIRAGKGKMRNRRYVKRRGPLVIHASTSADLPRAFRNIEGVDLCHVDRLNILQLAPGGHVGRFIVWTQAAFERLEALYGSHTTKSTEKSNYILPRPIITNANVDRIIASDEIQKVVRAEKQRNPKTMRKKNALKNVGVM
;
A
#
# COMPACT_ATOMS: atom_id res chain seq x y z
N GLU A 1 19.69 0.66 -14.45
CA GLU A 1 20.67 0.37 -13.38
C GLU A 1 20.25 -0.78 -12.45
N LEU A 2 19.01 -0.79 -11.92
CA LEU A 2 18.59 -1.87 -11.00
C LEU A 2 18.56 -3.26 -11.68
N SER A 3 18.35 -3.33 -13.00
CA SER A 3 18.30 -4.57 -13.79
C SER A 3 19.63 -5.32 -13.94
N THR A 4 20.78 -4.66 -13.69
CA THR A 4 22.13 -5.19 -13.97
C THR A 4 22.91 -5.58 -12.72
N VAL A 5 22.26 -5.59 -11.55
CA VAL A 5 22.91 -5.89 -10.28
C VAL A 5 23.17 -7.39 -10.13
N LEU A 6 24.43 -7.76 -9.90
CA LEU A 6 24.87 -9.16 -9.74
C LEU A 6 25.14 -9.54 -8.28
N LYS A 7 25.62 -8.59 -7.47
CA LYS A 7 26.05 -8.86 -6.09
C LYS A 7 25.04 -8.34 -5.06
N THR A 8 24.83 -9.10 -4.00
CA THR A 8 23.96 -8.73 -2.87
C THR A 8 24.38 -7.40 -2.23
N LYS A 9 25.69 -7.16 -2.06
CA LYS A 9 26.22 -5.89 -1.52
C LYS A 9 25.81 -4.68 -2.36
N GLN A 10 25.83 -4.82 -3.68
CA GLN A 10 25.40 -3.76 -4.60
C GLN A 10 23.89 -3.54 -4.52
N ALA A 11 23.11 -4.63 -4.41
CA ALA A 11 21.67 -4.56 -4.26
C ALA A 11 21.25 -3.82 -2.96
N VAL A 12 21.90 -4.10 -1.84
CA VAL A 12 21.65 -3.41 -0.56
C VAL A 12 21.96 -1.91 -0.68
N ALA A 13 23.15 -1.55 -1.19
CA ALA A 13 23.53 -0.14 -1.35
C ALA A 13 22.58 0.63 -2.28
N LEU A 14 22.05 -0.04 -3.30
CA LEU A 14 21.10 0.56 -4.24
C LEU A 14 19.72 0.78 -3.60
N LEU A 15 19.24 -0.19 -2.81
CA LEU A 15 18.00 -0.05 -2.04
C LEU A 15 18.09 1.07 -0.99
N GLU A 16 19.23 1.21 -0.31
CA GLU A 16 19.49 2.30 0.63
C GLU A 16 19.42 3.67 -0.06
N ARG A 17 20.03 3.81 -1.25
CA ARG A 17 19.96 5.04 -2.06
C ARG A 17 18.53 5.40 -2.47
N PHE A 18 17.67 4.40 -2.66
CA PHE A 18 16.25 4.59 -2.99
C PHE A 18 15.36 4.81 -1.76
N GLY A 19 15.94 5.00 -0.57
CA GLY A 19 15.20 5.26 0.66
C GLY A 19 14.64 4.01 1.34
N ALA A 20 15.03 2.81 0.91
CA ALA A 20 14.60 1.55 1.53
C ALA A 20 15.45 1.13 2.73
N GLY A 21 16.49 1.90 3.08
CA GLY A 21 17.44 1.54 4.15
C GLY A 21 16.76 1.30 5.50
N GLU A 22 15.91 2.24 5.94
CA GLU A 22 15.16 2.10 7.20
C GLU A 22 14.24 0.86 7.19
N ASP A 23 13.63 0.55 6.05
CA ASP A 23 12.76 -0.61 5.92
C ASP A 23 13.54 -1.92 5.99
N LEU A 24 14.72 -1.98 5.37
CA LEU A 24 15.63 -3.13 5.45
C LEU A 24 16.11 -3.36 6.89
N GLU A 25 16.54 -2.31 7.59
CA GLU A 25 16.94 -2.39 8.99
C GLU A 25 15.79 -2.87 9.89
N ARG A 26 14.60 -2.29 9.70
CA ARG A 26 13.37 -2.65 10.42
C ARG A 26 13.07 -4.14 10.25
N VAL A 27 13.23 -4.67 9.04
CA VAL A 27 12.99 -6.10 8.79
C VAL A 27 14.09 -6.96 9.41
N ALA A 28 15.36 -6.58 9.29
CA ALA A 28 16.48 -7.32 9.87
C ALA A 28 16.34 -7.45 11.41
N LYS A 29 16.00 -6.34 12.09
CA LYS A 29 15.73 -6.30 13.54
C LYS A 29 14.49 -7.11 13.94
N SER A 30 13.55 -7.34 13.01
CA SER A 30 12.28 -8.01 13.31
C SER A 30 12.32 -9.54 13.36
N LYS A 31 13.45 -10.14 12.97
CA LYS A 31 13.58 -11.60 12.91
C LYS A 31 13.59 -12.18 14.32
N ALA A 32 12.53 -12.89 14.67
CA ALA A 32 12.35 -13.50 15.98
C ALA A 32 12.01 -14.98 15.88
N ILE A 33 12.30 -15.73 16.95
CA ILE A 33 11.88 -17.13 17.09
C ILE A 33 10.37 -17.17 17.34
N ARG A 34 9.64 -17.96 16.55
CA ARG A 34 8.19 -18.12 16.65
C ARG A 34 7.79 -18.73 18.00
N ALA A 35 6.77 -18.19 18.64
CA ALA A 35 6.20 -18.79 19.84
C ALA A 35 5.43 -20.09 19.53
N GLY A 36 5.31 -20.97 20.53
CA GLY A 36 4.50 -22.19 20.46
C GLY A 36 5.08 -23.34 19.60
N LYS A 37 4.22 -24.30 19.25
CA LYS A 37 4.59 -25.57 18.58
C LYS A 37 5.02 -25.40 17.12
N GLY A 38 4.81 -24.23 16.51
CA GLY A 38 5.21 -23.95 15.13
C GLY A 38 6.71 -24.11 14.88
N LYS A 39 7.54 -23.90 15.92
CA LYS A 39 8.99 -24.12 15.87
C LYS A 39 9.37 -25.53 15.46
N MET A 40 8.61 -26.53 15.91
CA MET A 40 8.85 -27.95 15.61
C MET A 40 8.41 -28.34 14.20
N ARG A 41 7.67 -27.49 13.49
CA ARG A 41 7.10 -27.75 12.15
C ARG A 41 7.78 -26.93 11.06
N ASN A 42 9.10 -26.70 11.16
CA ASN A 42 9.88 -25.91 10.20
C ASN A 42 9.43 -24.44 10.04
N ARG A 43 8.71 -23.88 11.01
CA ARG A 43 8.28 -22.46 11.03
C ARG A 43 8.96 -21.71 12.18
N ARG A 44 10.25 -21.96 12.39
CA ARG A 44 11.01 -21.46 13.55
C ARG A 44 11.11 -19.94 13.60
N TYR A 45 11.22 -19.25 12.48
CA TYR A 45 11.39 -17.80 12.44
C TYR A 45 10.14 -17.08 11.93
N VAL A 46 9.92 -15.89 12.46
CA VAL A 46 8.97 -14.90 11.94
C VAL A 46 9.78 -13.64 11.65
N LYS A 47 9.52 -13.02 10.51
CA LYS A 47 10.10 -11.74 10.10
C LYS A 47 9.04 -10.92 9.39
N ARG A 48 9.16 -9.60 9.46
CA ARG A 48 8.30 -8.68 8.70
C ARG A 48 8.61 -8.78 7.20
N ARG A 49 7.69 -8.30 6.37
CA ARG A 49 7.91 -8.12 4.94
C ARG A 49 8.50 -6.74 4.71
N GLY A 50 9.50 -6.68 3.84
CA GLY A 50 10.15 -5.46 3.39
C GLY A 50 9.71 -5.10 1.97
N PRO A 51 10.57 -4.40 1.20
CA PRO A 51 10.20 -3.94 -0.12
C PRO A 51 10.00 -5.11 -1.09
N LEU A 52 9.15 -4.90 -2.09
CA LEU A 52 8.95 -5.81 -3.21
C LEU A 52 9.64 -5.23 -4.44
N VAL A 53 10.60 -5.95 -5.01
CA VAL A 53 11.27 -5.53 -6.25
C VAL A 53 10.59 -6.20 -7.44
N ILE A 54 10.09 -5.39 -8.38
CA ILE A 54 9.41 -5.87 -9.59
C ILE A 54 10.28 -5.61 -10.81
N HIS A 55 10.55 -6.69 -11.55
CA HIS A 55 11.41 -6.67 -12.72
C HIS A 55 10.75 -7.31 -13.94
N ALA A 56 11.28 -6.95 -15.11
CA ALA A 56 10.97 -7.60 -16.40
C ALA A 56 12.16 -8.41 -16.94
N SER A 57 13.26 -8.54 -16.17
CA SER A 57 14.43 -9.30 -16.61
C SER A 57 14.11 -10.79 -16.71
N THR A 58 14.48 -11.39 -17.84
CA THR A 58 14.46 -12.84 -18.09
C THR A 58 15.68 -13.54 -17.46
N SER A 59 16.75 -12.80 -17.14
CA SER A 59 17.96 -13.38 -16.55
C SER A 59 17.79 -13.72 -15.07
N ALA A 60 18.48 -14.77 -14.61
CA ALA A 60 18.43 -15.22 -13.22
C ALA A 60 19.29 -14.39 -12.26
N ASP A 61 20.10 -13.46 -12.77
CA ASP A 61 21.12 -12.77 -11.98
C ASP A 61 20.52 -11.79 -10.98
N LEU A 62 19.50 -11.05 -11.38
CA LEU A 62 18.81 -10.12 -10.50
C LEU A 62 18.06 -10.86 -9.37
N PRO A 63 17.25 -11.90 -9.64
CA PRO A 63 16.71 -12.75 -8.57
C PRO A 63 17.78 -13.31 -7.62
N ARG A 64 18.97 -13.67 -8.12
CA ARG A 64 20.08 -14.16 -7.28
C ARG A 64 20.64 -13.07 -6.38
N ALA A 65 20.82 -11.85 -6.89
CA ALA A 65 21.37 -10.73 -6.13
C ALA A 65 20.48 -10.29 -4.96
N PHE A 66 19.15 -10.38 -5.10
CA PHE A 66 18.21 -9.87 -4.10
C PHE A 66 17.62 -10.94 -3.17
N ARG A 67 17.62 -12.23 -3.54
CA ARG A 67 16.95 -13.31 -2.77
C ARG A 67 17.45 -13.46 -1.33
N ASN A 68 18.71 -13.18 -1.07
CA ASN A 68 19.31 -13.37 0.26
C ASN A 68 19.13 -12.16 1.19
N ILE A 69 18.52 -11.06 0.73
CA ILE A 69 18.30 -9.88 1.56
C ILE A 69 17.08 -10.13 2.45
N GLU A 70 17.19 -9.83 3.74
CA GLU A 70 16.10 -10.11 4.68
C GLU A 70 14.87 -9.25 4.39
N GLY A 71 13.74 -9.89 4.09
CA GLY A 71 12.46 -9.19 3.93
C GLY A 71 12.13 -8.77 2.52
N VAL A 72 13.13 -8.69 1.66
CA VAL A 72 12.97 -8.36 0.24
C VAL A 72 12.35 -9.55 -0.49
N ASP A 73 11.27 -9.30 -1.21
CA ASP A 73 10.71 -10.26 -2.14
C ASP A 73 10.91 -9.76 -3.58
N LEU A 74 10.94 -10.69 -4.54
CA LEU A 74 11.01 -10.37 -5.96
C LEU A 74 9.78 -10.91 -6.68
N CYS A 75 9.35 -10.17 -7.70
CA CYS A 75 8.27 -10.57 -8.58
C CYS A 75 8.59 -10.19 -10.04
N HIS A 76 8.19 -11.04 -10.97
CA HIS A 76 8.22 -10.71 -12.39
C HIS A 76 6.92 -10.00 -12.77
N VAL A 77 6.99 -8.96 -13.60
CA VAL A 77 5.83 -8.16 -13.99
C VAL A 77 4.70 -8.97 -14.67
N ASP A 78 5.04 -9.98 -15.47
CA ASP A 78 4.01 -10.84 -16.09
C ASP A 78 3.29 -11.75 -15.08
N ARG A 79 3.88 -11.96 -13.89
CA ARG A 79 3.42 -12.89 -12.86
C ARG A 79 3.21 -12.19 -11.53
N LEU A 80 2.65 -10.98 -11.57
CA LEU A 80 2.29 -10.23 -10.36
C LEU A 80 1.36 -11.07 -9.48
N ASN A 81 1.78 -11.28 -8.23
CA ASN A 81 1.06 -12.08 -7.27
C ASN A 81 0.43 -11.19 -6.20
N ILE A 82 -0.89 -11.30 -6.03
CA ILE A 82 -1.62 -10.54 -5.02
C ILE A 82 -1.16 -10.83 -3.59
N LEU A 83 -0.68 -12.05 -3.30
CA LEU A 83 -0.15 -12.42 -1.99
C LEU A 83 1.17 -11.71 -1.66
N GLN A 84 1.92 -11.31 -2.70
CA GLN A 84 3.14 -10.53 -2.55
C GLN A 84 2.84 -9.03 -2.51
N LEU A 85 1.85 -8.55 -3.28
CA LEU A 85 1.44 -7.14 -3.29
C LEU A 85 0.71 -6.74 -2.00
N ALA A 86 -0.19 -7.60 -1.52
CA ALA A 86 -1.02 -7.37 -0.34
C ALA A 86 -0.92 -8.54 0.66
N PRO A 87 0.23 -8.71 1.32
CA PRO A 87 0.42 -9.80 2.28
C PRO A 87 -0.56 -9.67 3.45
N GLY A 88 -1.34 -10.72 3.70
CA GLY A 88 -2.39 -10.71 4.73
C GLY A 88 -3.62 -9.88 4.36
N GLY A 89 -3.76 -9.47 3.10
CA GLY A 89 -4.88 -8.64 2.64
C GLY A 89 -4.73 -7.15 2.90
N HIS A 90 -3.59 -6.70 3.44
CA HIS A 90 -3.31 -5.28 3.62
C HIS A 90 -2.86 -4.65 2.29
N VAL A 91 -3.60 -3.64 1.84
CA VAL A 91 -3.21 -2.85 0.66
C VAL A 91 -2.08 -1.89 1.00
N GLY A 92 -1.19 -1.68 0.04
CA GLY A 92 -0.01 -0.85 0.22
C GLY A 92 1.18 -1.67 0.69
N ARG A 93 2.15 -1.83 -0.21
CA ARG A 93 3.48 -2.35 0.08
C ARG A 93 4.49 -1.39 -0.55
N PHE A 94 5.66 -1.25 0.05
CA PHE A 94 6.73 -0.49 -0.59
C PHE A 94 7.26 -1.31 -1.78
N ILE A 95 6.99 -0.83 -3.00
CA ILE A 95 7.32 -1.54 -4.23
C ILE A 95 8.34 -0.72 -5.02
N VAL A 96 9.43 -1.37 -5.43
CA VAL A 96 10.46 -0.79 -6.29
C VAL A 96 10.33 -1.40 -7.68
N TRP A 97 10.06 -0.56 -8.67
CA TRP A 97 9.92 -0.96 -10.06
C TRP A 97 11.21 -0.71 -10.84
N THR A 98 11.61 -1.68 -11.65
CA THR A 98 12.54 -1.39 -12.76
C THR A 98 11.80 -0.65 -13.86
N GLN A 99 12.47 0.25 -14.57
CA GLN A 99 11.88 1.01 -15.69
C GLN A 99 11.15 0.10 -16.69
N ALA A 100 11.82 -0.94 -17.20
CA ALA A 100 11.22 -1.88 -18.15
C ALA A 100 10.00 -2.63 -17.59
N ALA A 101 9.97 -2.90 -16.28
CA ALA A 101 8.78 -3.49 -15.65
C ALA A 101 7.62 -2.50 -15.60
N PHE A 102 7.90 -1.23 -15.36
CA PHE A 102 6.89 -0.19 -15.30
C PHE A 102 6.26 0.05 -16.69
N GLU A 103 7.09 0.17 -17.73
CA GLU A 103 6.64 0.33 -19.12
C GLU A 103 5.78 -0.86 -19.58
N ARG A 104 6.13 -2.09 -19.16
CA ARG A 104 5.41 -3.32 -19.52
C ARG A 104 4.00 -3.41 -18.91
N LEU A 105 3.69 -2.65 -17.87
CA LEU A 105 2.36 -2.69 -17.24
C LEU A 105 1.24 -2.26 -18.20
N GLU A 106 1.52 -1.30 -19.07
CA GLU A 106 0.53 -0.79 -20.02
C GLU A 106 0.14 -1.85 -21.05
N ALA A 107 1.10 -2.62 -21.56
CA ALA A 107 0.81 -3.75 -22.44
C ALA A 107 0.00 -4.86 -21.73
N LEU A 108 0.32 -5.13 -20.46
CA LEU A 108 -0.32 -6.18 -19.67
C LEU A 108 -1.77 -5.84 -19.27
N TYR A 109 -2.04 -4.61 -18.85
CA TYR A 109 -3.32 -4.24 -18.25
C TYR A 109 -4.11 -3.22 -19.08
N GLY A 110 -3.47 -2.54 -20.03
CA GLY A 110 -4.05 -1.40 -20.73
C GLY A 110 -4.20 -0.19 -19.83
N SER A 111 -5.02 0.76 -20.28
CA SER A 111 -5.45 1.93 -19.52
C SER A 111 -6.98 2.03 -19.52
N HIS A 112 -7.53 3.14 -19.05
CA HIS A 112 -8.97 3.39 -19.16
C HIS A 112 -9.41 3.69 -20.60
N THR A 113 -8.48 4.06 -21.48
CA THR A 113 -8.74 4.41 -22.90
C THR A 113 -8.28 3.29 -23.84
N THR A 114 -7.17 2.64 -23.53
CA THR A 114 -6.55 1.57 -24.33
C THR A 114 -6.80 0.19 -23.72
N LYS A 115 -7.18 -0.80 -24.54
CA LYS A 115 -7.35 -2.18 -24.07
C LYS A 115 -5.99 -2.85 -23.83
N SER A 116 -5.96 -3.85 -22.96
CA SER A 116 -4.78 -4.71 -22.79
C SER A 116 -4.44 -5.43 -24.09
N THR A 117 -3.15 -5.50 -24.42
CA THR A 117 -2.65 -6.25 -25.58
C THR A 117 -2.36 -7.71 -25.23
N GLU A 118 -1.86 -7.98 -24.03
CA GLU A 118 -1.45 -9.33 -23.64
C GLU A 118 -2.57 -10.13 -22.96
N LYS A 119 -3.39 -9.49 -22.12
CA LYS A 119 -4.46 -10.17 -21.39
C LYS A 119 -5.75 -10.18 -22.21
N SER A 120 -6.05 -11.34 -22.77
CA SER A 120 -7.29 -11.57 -23.52
C SER A 120 -8.52 -11.21 -22.70
N ASN A 121 -9.41 -10.42 -23.31
CA ASN A 121 -10.69 -9.98 -22.75
C ASN A 121 -10.58 -9.26 -21.38
N TYR A 122 -9.41 -8.75 -21.02
CA TYR A 122 -9.23 -7.97 -19.81
C TYR A 122 -9.50 -6.48 -20.07
N ILE A 123 -10.29 -5.87 -19.18
CA ILE A 123 -10.57 -4.44 -19.17
C ILE A 123 -10.36 -3.93 -17.75
N LEU A 124 -9.63 -2.82 -17.62
CA LEU A 124 -9.41 -2.19 -16.31
C LEU A 124 -10.75 -1.71 -15.72
N PRO A 125 -11.09 -2.08 -14.47
CA PRO A 125 -12.34 -1.65 -13.84
C PRO A 125 -12.47 -0.13 -13.82
N ARG A 126 -13.64 0.38 -14.20
CA ARG A 126 -13.91 1.82 -14.13
C ARG A 126 -14.26 2.21 -12.69
N PRO A 127 -13.71 3.31 -12.16
CA PRO A 127 -14.09 3.79 -10.84
C PRO A 127 -15.56 4.23 -10.85
N ILE A 128 -16.26 4.01 -9.72
CA ILE A 128 -17.67 4.41 -9.55
C ILE A 128 -17.80 5.94 -9.54
N ILE A 129 -16.83 6.62 -8.91
CA ILE A 129 -16.77 8.07 -8.80
C ILE A 129 -15.54 8.54 -9.59
N THR A 130 -15.69 9.54 -10.44
CA THR A 130 -14.59 10.12 -11.23
C THR A 130 -13.55 10.84 -10.37
N ASN A 131 -14.00 11.56 -9.34
CA ASN A 131 -13.15 12.24 -8.37
C ASN A 131 -13.52 11.83 -6.95
N ALA A 132 -12.60 11.17 -6.24
CA ALA A 132 -12.82 10.71 -4.87
C ALA A 132 -12.68 11.82 -3.81
N ASN A 133 -12.23 13.03 -4.17
CA ASN A 133 -12.11 14.14 -3.23
C ASN A 133 -13.48 14.80 -3.00
N VAL A 134 -14.25 14.20 -2.09
CA VAL A 134 -15.60 14.65 -1.72
C VAL A 134 -15.55 16.00 -1.00
N ASP A 135 -14.55 16.26 -0.16
CA ASP A 135 -14.42 17.51 0.59
C ASP A 135 -14.30 18.72 -0.35
N ARG A 136 -13.48 18.59 -1.41
CA ARG A 136 -13.37 19.61 -2.45
C ARG A 136 -14.70 19.84 -3.17
N ILE A 137 -15.44 18.77 -3.46
CA ILE A 137 -16.74 18.87 -4.13
C ILE A 137 -17.72 19.60 -3.22
N ILE A 138 -17.80 19.22 -1.95
CA ILE A 138 -18.67 19.87 -0.96
C ILE A 138 -18.31 21.35 -0.83
N ALA A 139 -17.02 21.69 -0.78
CA ALA A 139 -16.54 23.05 -0.64
C ALA A 139 -16.59 23.87 -1.94
N SER A 140 -17.07 23.32 -3.06
CA SER A 140 -17.13 24.04 -4.32
C SER A 140 -18.20 25.14 -4.29
N ASP A 141 -17.94 26.24 -4.99
CA ASP A 141 -18.83 27.41 -4.98
C ASP A 141 -20.22 27.08 -5.54
N GLU A 142 -20.31 26.18 -6.51
CA GLU A 142 -21.57 25.75 -7.12
C GLU A 142 -22.48 25.06 -6.09
N ILE A 143 -21.89 24.25 -5.21
CA ILE A 143 -22.62 23.56 -4.14
C ILE A 143 -22.90 24.54 -3.01
N GLN A 144 -21.90 25.27 -2.53
CA GLN A 144 -22.06 26.19 -1.40
C GLN A 144 -23.07 27.32 -1.70
N LYS A 145 -23.23 27.72 -2.96
CA LYS A 145 -24.25 28.70 -3.38
C LYS A 145 -25.69 28.18 -3.25
N VAL A 146 -25.90 26.86 -3.37
CA VAL A 146 -27.24 26.23 -3.34
C VAL A 146 -27.56 25.65 -1.96
N VAL A 147 -26.53 25.26 -1.21
CA VAL A 147 -26.68 24.68 0.14
C VAL A 147 -27.32 25.69 1.08
N ARG A 148 -28.32 25.23 1.84
CA ARG A 148 -28.97 26.03 2.87
C ARG A 148 -28.07 26.14 4.09
N ALA A 149 -28.16 27.27 4.80
CA ALA A 149 -27.48 27.45 6.07
C ALA A 149 -27.76 26.29 7.04
N GLU A 150 -26.76 25.98 7.87
CA GLU A 150 -26.85 24.92 8.87
C GLU A 150 -28.01 25.19 9.84
N LYS A 151 -28.86 24.18 10.05
CA LYS A 151 -29.93 24.26 11.05
C LYS A 151 -29.32 24.21 12.44
N GLN A 152 -29.73 25.11 13.32
CA GLN A 152 -29.34 25.03 14.72
C GLN A 152 -29.79 23.70 15.33
N ARG A 153 -28.84 23.00 15.94
CA ARG A 153 -29.14 21.76 16.67
C ARG A 153 -29.95 22.10 17.91
N ASN A 154 -31.01 21.32 18.16
CA ASN A 154 -31.77 21.47 19.41
C ASN A 154 -30.81 21.33 20.60
N PRO A 155 -30.84 22.25 21.57
CA PRO A 155 -29.99 22.16 22.73
C PRO A 155 -30.27 20.84 23.46
N LYS A 156 -29.21 20.20 23.96
CA LYS A 156 -29.37 18.98 24.75
C LYS A 156 -30.24 19.29 25.97
N THR A 157 -31.27 18.48 26.21
CA THR A 157 -32.13 18.65 27.38
C THR A 157 -31.27 18.59 28.64
N MET A 158 -31.12 19.74 29.30
CA MET A 158 -30.43 19.79 30.59
C MET A 158 -31.30 19.10 31.64
N ARG A 159 -30.65 18.49 32.64
CA ARG A 159 -31.37 17.96 33.81
C ARG A 159 -32.18 19.10 34.41
N LYS A 160 -33.50 18.93 34.51
CA LYS A 160 -34.37 19.89 35.16
C LYS A 160 -33.87 20.10 36.59
N LYS A 161 -33.44 21.33 36.87
CA LYS A 161 -33.05 21.75 38.21
C LYS A 161 -34.32 22.17 38.96
N ASN A 162 -34.41 21.85 40.24
CA ASN A 162 -35.57 22.21 41.06
C ASN A 162 -35.51 23.71 41.41
N ALA A 163 -36.49 24.49 40.95
CA ALA A 163 -36.54 25.94 41.14
C ALA A 163 -36.72 26.38 42.61
N LEU A 164 -37.27 25.53 43.48
CA LEU A 164 -37.46 25.84 44.90
C LEU A 164 -36.21 25.60 45.74
N LYS A 165 -35.26 24.81 45.24
CA LYS A 165 -34.08 24.35 46.00
C LYS A 165 -32.75 24.82 45.42
N ASN A 166 -32.74 25.41 44.23
CA ASN A 166 -31.52 25.83 43.55
C ASN A 166 -31.55 27.33 43.28
N VAL A 167 -30.75 28.09 44.04
CA VAL A 167 -30.70 29.57 43.97
C VAL A 167 -30.28 30.07 42.59
N GLY A 168 -29.47 29.32 41.84
CA GLY A 168 -29.07 29.71 40.48
C GLY A 168 -30.11 29.46 39.38
N VAL A 169 -31.34 29.06 39.76
CA VAL A 169 -32.46 28.76 38.86
C VAL A 169 -33.72 29.55 39.23
N MET A 170 -33.79 30.05 40.47
CA MET A 170 -34.79 31.02 40.91
C MET A 170 -34.49 32.38 40.29
#